data_AF-G1PFT1-F1
#
_entry.id   AF-G1PFT1-F1
#
_cell.length_a   1.000
_cell.length_b   1.000
_cell.length_c   1.000
_cell.angle_alpha   90.00
_cell.angle_beta   90.00
_cell.angle_gamma   90.00
#
_symmetry.space_group_name_H-M   'P 1'
#
loop_
_entity.id
_entity.type
_entity.pdbx_description
1 polymer ?
#
loop_
_entity_poly.entity_id
_entity_poly.type
_entity_poly.pdbx_seq_one_letter_code
_entity_poly.pdbx_strand_id
1 'polypeptide(L)'
;LQIARVKGEVSGTRGARLPMEGPFLNAKEEKQRLIVIKREGTGTEMPMIGDRVFVHYTGWLLDGTKFDSSLDRKDKFSFDLGKGEVIKAWDIAVATMKVGEVCRITCKPDYAYGLAGSPPKIPSNATLVFEVELFEFKGEDLTEEEDGGIIRRIRTRGEGYAKPNEGAIVPVALEGYYQDQIFDQRELHFEIGEGESLDLPCGLEKAIQHMEKGEHSIVHLKPSYAFGSVGKEKFQIPPNADLKYEIQLKSFEKAKESWEMNSEEKLEQSTIVKERGTVYFKEGKYKQALLQYKKIVSWLEYESSFSDEEAQKARALRLASHLNLAMCHLKLQAFTAAIESCNKALELESNNEKGLFRRGEAHLAVNDFDLARADFQKVLQLYPSNKAAKAQLAVCHQRIRKQLAREKKLYANMFERLAEEENKAKAAIAAGDRHTDAEMKDEPKDVAGSQPQVETEA
;
A
#
# COMPACT_ATOMS: atom_id res chain seq x y z
N LEU A 1 -21.48 -17.20 25.45
CA LEU A 1 -21.40 -18.67 25.68
C LEU A 1 -20.32 -18.92 26.73
N GLN A 2 -20.67 -19.35 27.94
CA GLN A 2 -19.67 -19.73 28.96
C GLN A 2 -19.13 -21.13 28.66
N ILE A 3 -17.82 -21.24 28.46
CA ILE A 3 -17.09 -22.50 28.29
C ILE A 3 -16.60 -22.92 29.68
N ALA A 4 -16.96 -24.13 30.14
CA ALA A 4 -16.38 -24.69 31.36
C ALA A 4 -15.08 -25.42 31.00
N ARG A 5 -13.94 -24.92 31.49
CA ARG A 5 -12.65 -25.63 31.43
C ARG A 5 -12.47 -26.36 32.75
N VAL A 6 -12.30 -27.68 32.69
CA VAL A 6 -12.07 -28.52 33.87
C VAL A 6 -10.66 -29.11 33.78
N LYS A 7 -9.86 -28.95 34.83
CA LYS A 7 -8.56 -29.62 34.96
C LYS A 7 -8.80 -31.08 35.32
N GLY A 8 -8.31 -32.01 34.51
CA GLY A 8 -8.37 -33.43 34.84
C GLY A 8 -7.16 -33.84 35.68
N GLU A 9 -7.39 -34.44 36.85
CA GLU A 9 -6.33 -35.14 37.59
C GLU A 9 -6.06 -36.50 36.93
N VAL A 10 -4.80 -36.77 36.60
CA VAL A 10 -4.37 -38.07 36.06
C VAL A 10 -3.87 -38.91 37.22
N SER A 11 -4.74 -39.73 37.83
CA SER A 11 -4.32 -40.83 38.68
C SER A 11 -4.21 -42.11 37.84
N GLY A 12 -3.02 -42.70 37.82
CA GLY A 12 -2.73 -43.91 37.05
C GLY A 12 -3.32 -45.14 37.72
N THR A 13 -3.99 -45.99 36.93
CA THR A 13 -3.96 -47.47 36.98
C THR A 13 -4.86 -48.05 35.87
N ARG A 14 -4.46 -49.21 35.33
CA ARG A 14 -5.12 -49.92 34.22
C ARG A 14 -6.55 -50.36 34.60
N GLY A 15 -7.48 -50.16 33.67
CA GLY A 15 -8.74 -50.91 33.56
C GLY A 15 -9.79 -50.59 34.63
N ALA A 16 -10.54 -49.51 34.46
CA ALA A 16 -11.79 -49.29 35.20
C ALA A 16 -12.79 -48.49 34.34
N ARG A 17 -14.08 -48.89 34.41
CA ARG A 17 -15.21 -48.15 33.83
C ARG A 17 -15.11 -46.66 34.19
N LEU A 18 -15.37 -45.80 33.20
CA LEU A 18 -15.51 -44.37 33.39
C LEU A 18 -16.58 -44.09 34.46
N PRO A 19 -16.31 -43.26 35.48
CA PRO A 19 -17.32 -42.90 36.46
C PRO A 19 -18.32 -41.94 35.80
N MET A 20 -19.43 -42.50 35.34
CA MET A 20 -20.67 -41.81 35.00
C MET A 20 -21.58 -41.89 36.23
N GLU A 21 -21.32 -41.12 37.29
CA GLU A 21 -22.34 -40.85 38.32
C GLU A 21 -21.85 -39.82 39.35
N GLY A 22 -22.44 -38.63 39.28
CA GLY A 22 -22.52 -37.64 40.35
C GLY A 22 -23.90 -36.95 40.20
N PRO A 23 -24.65 -36.70 41.30
CA PRO A 23 -26.03 -36.27 41.19
C PRO A 23 -26.14 -34.88 40.56
N PHE A 24 -26.98 -34.76 39.54
CA PHE A 24 -27.32 -33.52 38.86
C PHE A 24 -28.06 -32.58 39.82
N LEU A 25 -27.42 -31.48 40.20
CA LEU A 25 -28.08 -30.37 40.88
C LEU A 25 -28.16 -29.17 39.91
N ASN A 26 -29.40 -28.84 39.53
CA ASN A 26 -29.87 -27.67 38.79
C ASN A 26 -29.77 -27.62 37.25
N ALA A 27 -30.95 -27.54 36.64
CA ALA A 27 -31.24 -27.43 35.20
C ALA A 27 -30.81 -26.11 34.52
N LYS A 28 -29.86 -25.35 35.08
CA LYS A 28 -29.29 -24.13 34.47
C LYS A 28 -27.87 -24.31 33.93
N GLU A 29 -27.23 -25.46 34.21
CA GLU A 29 -25.84 -25.78 33.81
C GLU A 29 -25.75 -26.74 32.60
N GLU A 30 -26.90 -27.10 32.01
CA GLU A 30 -27.02 -28.19 31.02
C GLU A 30 -26.52 -27.87 29.59
N LYS A 31 -25.72 -26.81 29.39
CA LYS A 31 -25.29 -26.35 28.06
C LYS A 31 -23.80 -26.53 27.73
N GLN A 32 -23.00 -27.20 28.55
CA GLN A 32 -21.55 -27.09 28.42
C GLN A 32 -20.89 -28.22 27.60
N ARG A 33 -20.20 -27.78 26.54
CA ARG A 33 -19.13 -28.50 25.84
C ARG A 33 -18.10 -28.89 26.90
N LEU A 34 -17.71 -30.16 26.96
CA LEU A 34 -16.67 -30.61 27.88
C LEU A 34 -15.33 -30.52 27.16
N ILE A 35 -14.56 -29.47 27.46
CA ILE A 35 -13.14 -29.37 27.15
C ILE A 35 -12.40 -29.70 28.43
N VAL A 36 -11.65 -30.79 28.42
CA VAL A 36 -10.82 -31.23 29.54
C VAL A 36 -9.36 -31.06 29.16
N ILE A 37 -8.63 -30.23 29.90
CA ILE A 37 -7.19 -30.04 29.68
C ILE A 37 -6.47 -31.27 30.23
N LYS A 38 -5.73 -31.97 29.38
CA LYS A 38 -4.87 -33.11 29.76
C LYS A 38 -3.45 -32.66 30.06
N ARG A 39 -2.96 -31.67 29.31
CA ARG A 39 -1.66 -31.04 29.51
C ARG A 39 -1.79 -29.56 29.25
N GLU A 40 -1.35 -28.74 30.19
CA GLU A 40 -1.33 -27.28 30.04
C GLU A 40 -0.35 -26.86 28.96
N GLY A 41 -0.70 -25.82 28.21
CA GLY A 41 0.23 -25.14 27.31
C GLY A 41 1.02 -24.04 28.03
N THR A 42 1.91 -23.40 27.28
CA THR A 42 2.74 -22.29 27.75
C THR A 42 2.33 -20.97 27.09
N GLY A 43 2.74 -19.84 27.68
CA GLY A 43 2.45 -18.51 27.15
C GLY A 43 1.11 -17.94 27.61
N THR A 44 0.85 -16.72 27.17
CA THR A 44 -0.35 -15.92 27.49
C THR A 44 -1.28 -15.75 26.30
N GLU A 45 -0.79 -15.93 25.08
CA GLU A 45 -1.57 -15.79 23.86
C GLU A 45 -2.38 -17.05 23.54
N MET A 46 -3.50 -16.83 22.84
CA MET A 46 -4.35 -17.87 22.28
C MET A 46 -4.64 -17.52 20.81
N PRO A 47 -4.87 -18.53 19.95
CA PRO A 47 -5.25 -18.30 18.57
C PRO A 47 -6.49 -17.41 18.44
N MET A 48 -6.45 -16.48 17.48
CA MET A 48 -7.55 -15.59 17.13
C MET A 48 -8.25 -16.04 15.85
N ILE A 49 -9.38 -15.42 15.53
CA ILE A 49 -10.09 -15.71 14.28
C ILE A 49 -9.16 -15.37 13.10
N GLY A 50 -9.11 -16.27 12.12
CA GLY A 50 -8.26 -16.13 10.94
C GLY A 50 -6.83 -16.64 11.11
N ASP A 51 -6.38 -16.90 12.35
CA ASP A 51 -5.03 -17.46 12.56
C ASP A 51 -4.92 -18.85 11.93
N ARG A 52 -3.78 -19.10 11.28
CA ARG A 52 -3.39 -20.42 10.81
C ARG A 52 -2.89 -21.22 11.99
N VAL A 53 -3.63 -22.25 12.40
CA VAL A 53 -3.27 -23.11 13.54
C VAL A 53 -2.66 -24.43 13.06
N PHE A 54 -1.74 -24.99 13.83
CA PHE A 54 -1.07 -26.26 13.54
C PHE A 54 -1.26 -27.23 14.70
N VAL A 55 -1.93 -28.35 14.45
CA VAL A 55 -2.32 -29.31 15.49
C VAL A 55 -1.98 -30.75 15.13
N HIS A 56 -1.75 -31.58 16.15
CA HIS A 56 -2.04 -33.01 16.03
C HIS A 56 -3.37 -33.34 16.67
N TYR A 57 -4.03 -34.39 16.16
CA TYR A 57 -5.25 -34.87 16.74
C TYR A 57 -5.45 -36.36 16.54
N THR A 58 -6.31 -36.92 17.37
CA THR A 58 -6.97 -38.20 17.13
C THR A 58 -8.45 -38.09 17.49
N GLY A 59 -9.31 -38.69 16.68
CA GLY A 59 -10.77 -38.68 16.82
C GLY A 59 -11.34 -40.09 17.00
N TRP A 60 -12.27 -40.21 17.95
CA TRP A 60 -12.97 -41.45 18.27
C TRP A 60 -14.48 -41.25 18.36
N LEU A 61 -15.24 -42.29 18.02
CA LEU A 61 -16.65 -42.42 18.39
C LEU A 61 -16.75 -42.68 19.90
N LEU A 62 -17.94 -42.48 20.48
CA LEU A 62 -18.19 -42.74 21.90
C LEU A 62 -17.90 -44.19 22.33
N ASP A 63 -18.04 -45.15 21.42
CA ASP A 63 -17.74 -46.56 21.65
C ASP A 63 -16.23 -46.87 21.69
N GLY A 64 -15.37 -45.86 21.44
CA GLY A 64 -13.92 -46.00 21.40
C GLY A 64 -13.34 -46.29 20.02
N THR A 65 -14.16 -46.42 18.97
CA THR A 65 -13.70 -46.66 17.60
C THR A 65 -12.96 -45.42 17.08
N LYS A 66 -11.66 -45.57 16.80
CA LYS A 66 -10.84 -44.51 16.17
C LYS A 66 -11.27 -44.35 14.71
N PHE A 67 -11.72 -43.17 14.31
CA PHE A 67 -12.14 -42.91 12.93
C PHE A 67 -11.14 -42.09 12.12
N ASP A 68 -10.30 -41.29 12.79
CA ASP A 68 -9.28 -40.46 12.13
C ASP A 68 -8.17 -40.03 13.10
N SER A 69 -6.94 -39.85 12.59
CA SER A 69 -5.79 -39.37 13.35
C SER A 69 -4.76 -38.74 12.43
N SER A 70 -4.22 -37.58 12.79
CA SER A 70 -3.09 -37.01 12.06
C SER A 70 -1.75 -37.68 12.42
N LEU A 71 -1.66 -38.33 13.59
CA LEU A 71 -0.46 -39.08 13.99
C LEU A 71 -0.23 -40.31 13.11
N ASP A 72 -1.32 -40.95 12.65
CA ASP A 72 -1.24 -42.07 11.70
C ASP A 72 -0.61 -41.62 10.36
N ARG A 73 -0.76 -40.34 10.01
CA ARG A 73 -0.18 -39.71 8.82
C ARG A 73 1.21 -39.12 9.04
N LYS A 74 1.67 -39.02 10.29
CA LYS A 74 2.94 -38.39 10.71
C LYS A 74 3.11 -36.95 10.23
N ASP A 75 2.01 -36.25 9.99
CA ASP A 75 2.02 -34.85 9.54
C ASP A 75 1.01 -34.04 10.35
N LYS A 76 1.34 -32.77 10.60
CA LYS A 76 0.47 -31.86 11.35
C LYS A 76 -0.71 -31.48 10.47
N PHE A 77 -1.87 -31.31 11.09
CA PHE A 77 -3.01 -30.74 10.41
C PHE A 77 -3.03 -29.24 10.65
N SER A 78 -3.19 -28.47 9.58
CA SER A 78 -3.30 -27.01 9.67
C SER A 78 -4.58 -26.51 9.03
N PHE A 79 -5.21 -25.52 9.65
CA PHE A 79 -6.45 -24.90 9.19
C PHE A 79 -6.54 -23.45 9.67
N ASP A 80 -7.43 -22.66 9.07
CA ASP A 80 -7.73 -21.28 9.47
C ASP A 80 -8.84 -21.25 10.50
N LEU A 81 -8.52 -20.77 11.71
CA LEU A 81 -9.44 -20.81 12.84
C LEU A 81 -10.65 -19.88 12.65
N GLY A 82 -11.86 -20.39 12.89
CA GLY A 82 -13.08 -19.58 12.84
C GLY A 82 -13.58 -19.25 11.43
N LYS A 83 -12.95 -19.81 10.38
CA LYS A 83 -13.41 -19.72 8.99
C LYS A 83 -14.35 -20.87 8.57
N GLY A 84 -14.63 -21.81 9.48
CA GLY A 84 -15.53 -22.95 9.21
C GLY A 84 -14.89 -24.08 8.41
N GLU A 85 -13.56 -24.15 8.35
CA GLU A 85 -12.82 -25.26 7.73
C GLU A 85 -12.91 -26.56 8.54
N VAL A 86 -13.28 -26.46 9.82
CA VAL A 86 -13.44 -27.57 10.75
C VAL A 86 -14.83 -27.55 11.40
N ILE A 87 -15.17 -28.61 12.13
CA ILE A 87 -16.44 -28.67 12.87
C ILE A 87 -16.52 -27.55 13.92
N LYS A 88 -17.73 -27.06 14.20
CA LYS A 88 -17.97 -25.95 15.14
C LYS A 88 -17.30 -26.17 16.51
N ALA A 89 -17.27 -27.41 17.01
CA ALA A 89 -16.62 -27.73 18.28
C ALA A 89 -15.12 -27.42 18.28
N TRP A 90 -14.43 -27.64 17.16
CA TRP A 90 -13.00 -27.37 17.01
C TRP A 90 -12.72 -25.86 16.97
N ASP A 91 -13.47 -25.10 16.16
CA ASP A 91 -13.32 -23.64 16.09
C ASP A 91 -13.42 -22.99 17.47
N ILE A 92 -14.30 -23.52 18.31
CA ILE A 92 -14.50 -23.05 19.67
C ILE A 92 -13.39 -23.51 20.60
N ALA A 93 -13.01 -24.79 20.54
CA ALA A 93 -12.08 -25.36 21.50
C ALA A 93 -10.65 -24.87 21.27
N VAL A 94 -10.18 -24.89 20.02
CA VAL A 94 -8.81 -24.51 19.66
C VAL A 94 -8.56 -23.02 19.93
N ALA A 95 -9.57 -22.16 19.79
CA ALA A 95 -9.50 -20.75 20.18
C ALA A 95 -9.23 -20.52 21.69
N THR A 96 -9.40 -21.54 22.53
CA THR A 96 -9.11 -21.45 23.98
C THR A 96 -7.77 -22.06 24.37
N MET A 97 -7.10 -22.74 23.44
CA MET A 97 -5.88 -23.48 23.70
C MET A 97 -4.65 -22.57 23.71
N LYS A 98 -3.66 -22.95 24.51
CA LYS A 98 -2.31 -22.38 24.46
C LYS A 98 -1.35 -23.27 23.68
N VAL A 99 -0.25 -22.70 23.18
CA VAL A 99 0.80 -23.48 22.53
C VAL A 99 1.33 -24.57 23.48
N GLY A 100 1.40 -25.80 22.99
CA GLY A 100 1.79 -27.01 23.73
C GLY A 100 0.65 -27.69 24.51
N GLU A 101 -0.53 -27.07 24.59
CA GLU A 101 -1.69 -27.61 25.31
C GLU A 101 -2.22 -28.87 24.61
N VAL A 102 -2.57 -29.88 25.41
CA VAL A 102 -3.32 -31.06 24.96
C VAL A 102 -4.67 -31.03 25.66
N CYS A 103 -5.76 -30.98 24.89
CA CYS A 103 -7.11 -31.04 25.43
C CYS A 103 -7.91 -32.18 24.82
N ARG A 104 -8.88 -32.69 25.59
CA ARG A 104 -9.90 -33.63 25.13
C ARG A 104 -11.22 -32.88 24.95
N ILE A 105 -11.81 -32.99 23.77
CA ILE A 105 -13.02 -32.29 23.37
C ILE A 105 -14.12 -33.33 23.13
N THR A 106 -15.23 -33.23 23.86
CA THR A 106 -16.43 -34.04 23.61
C THR A 106 -17.47 -33.22 22.84
N CYS A 107 -17.72 -33.61 21.60
CA CYS A 107 -18.51 -32.87 20.63
C CYS A 107 -19.90 -33.51 20.45
N LYS A 108 -20.97 -32.83 20.90
CA LYS A 108 -22.34 -33.21 20.54
C LYS A 108 -22.58 -33.07 19.03
N PRO A 109 -23.54 -33.82 18.44
CA PRO A 109 -23.79 -33.81 16.99
C PRO A 109 -24.01 -32.41 16.40
N ASP A 110 -24.75 -31.54 17.09
CA ASP A 110 -25.04 -30.17 16.65
C ASP A 110 -23.79 -29.27 16.47
N TYR A 111 -22.68 -29.66 17.10
CA TYR A 111 -21.37 -29.01 17.00
C TYR A 111 -20.35 -29.84 16.21
N ALA A 112 -20.79 -30.96 15.63
CA ALA A 112 -20.02 -31.86 14.78
C ALA A 112 -20.72 -32.00 13.41
N TYR A 113 -21.13 -33.21 13.03
CA TYR A 113 -21.72 -33.52 11.72
C TYR A 113 -23.26 -33.65 11.72
N GLY A 114 -23.91 -33.41 12.86
CA GLY A 114 -25.37 -33.41 13.01
C GLY A 114 -26.05 -34.70 12.53
N LEU A 115 -27.29 -34.55 12.05
CA LEU A 115 -28.13 -35.64 11.54
C LEU A 115 -27.54 -36.29 10.28
N ALA A 116 -26.78 -35.55 9.47
CA ALA A 116 -26.20 -36.09 8.24
C ALA A 116 -25.05 -37.08 8.52
N GLY A 117 -24.28 -36.84 9.60
CA GLY A 117 -23.04 -37.58 9.85
C GLY A 117 -22.00 -37.29 8.75
N SER A 118 -21.02 -38.19 8.62
CA SER A 118 -20.07 -38.22 7.51
C SER A 118 -19.77 -39.69 7.15
N PRO A 119 -20.70 -40.35 6.42
CA PRO A 119 -20.57 -41.75 6.07
C PRO A 119 -19.33 -42.02 5.20
N PRO A 120 -18.70 -43.21 5.30
CA PRO A 120 -19.07 -44.33 6.19
C PRO A 120 -18.48 -44.21 7.61
N LYS A 121 -17.60 -43.25 7.86
CA LYS A 121 -16.79 -43.19 9.10
C LYS A 121 -17.56 -42.64 10.30
N ILE A 122 -18.46 -41.68 10.07
CA ILE A 122 -19.18 -40.98 11.12
C ILE A 122 -20.69 -41.20 10.90
N PRO A 123 -21.35 -41.94 11.80
CA PRO A 123 -22.80 -42.15 11.73
C PRO A 123 -23.60 -40.85 11.90
N SER A 124 -24.88 -40.92 11.52
CA SER A 124 -25.88 -39.91 11.85
C SER A 124 -25.94 -39.65 13.37
N ASN A 125 -26.03 -38.38 13.78
CA ASN A 125 -26.14 -37.98 15.18
C ASN A 125 -25.04 -38.53 16.10
N ALA A 126 -23.84 -38.76 15.58
CA ALA A 126 -22.72 -39.25 16.37
C ALA A 126 -22.14 -38.17 17.30
N THR A 127 -21.96 -38.53 18.57
CA THR A 127 -21.11 -37.75 19.48
C THR A 127 -19.66 -38.18 19.29
N LEU A 128 -18.77 -37.21 19.12
CA LEU A 128 -17.36 -37.45 18.84
C LEU A 128 -16.50 -37.04 20.03
N VAL A 129 -15.38 -37.73 20.18
CA VAL A 129 -14.35 -37.38 21.14
C VAL A 129 -13.07 -37.10 20.37
N PHE A 130 -12.46 -35.95 20.59
CA PHE A 130 -11.16 -35.61 20.05
C PHE A 130 -10.15 -35.43 21.18
N GLU A 131 -8.90 -35.78 20.91
CA GLU A 131 -7.74 -35.28 21.62
C GLU A 131 -6.96 -34.42 20.64
N VAL A 132 -6.67 -33.17 21.01
CA VAL A 132 -6.02 -32.18 20.14
C VAL A 132 -4.82 -31.59 20.90
N GLU A 133 -3.69 -31.51 20.22
CA GLU A 133 -2.47 -30.86 20.68
C GLU A 133 -2.18 -29.65 19.78
N LEU A 134 -2.11 -28.45 20.36
CA LEU A 134 -1.79 -27.22 19.63
C LEU A 134 -0.28 -27.00 19.63
N PHE A 135 0.35 -26.97 18.45
CA PHE A 135 1.80 -26.76 18.33
C PHE A 135 2.17 -25.30 18.08
N GLU A 136 1.42 -24.63 17.22
CA GLU A 136 1.76 -23.31 16.72
C GLU A 136 0.50 -22.65 16.17
N PHE A 137 0.48 -21.33 16.17
CA PHE A 137 -0.45 -20.56 15.38
C PHE A 137 0.25 -19.31 14.84
N LYS A 138 -0.17 -18.85 13.67
CA LYS A 138 0.35 -17.67 12.99
C LYS A 138 -0.82 -16.78 12.58
N GLY A 139 -0.65 -15.46 12.71
CA GLY A 139 -1.62 -14.53 12.14
C GLY A 139 -1.68 -14.64 10.62
N GLU A 140 -2.73 -14.07 10.04
CA GLU A 140 -2.92 -14.03 8.59
C GLU A 140 -1.96 -13.03 7.95
N ASP A 141 -1.17 -13.48 6.98
CA ASP A 141 -0.30 -12.61 6.19
C ASP A 141 -1.11 -11.93 5.09
N LEU A 142 -1.07 -10.60 5.06
CA LEU A 142 -1.79 -9.78 4.08
C LEU A 142 -0.90 -9.28 2.93
N THR A 143 0.36 -9.73 2.88
CA THR A 143 1.28 -9.38 1.81
C THR A 143 1.11 -10.30 0.61
N GLU A 144 1.25 -9.75 -0.60
CA GLU A 144 1.10 -10.53 -1.84
C GLU A 144 2.21 -11.59 -2.00
N GLU A 145 3.39 -11.33 -1.44
CA GLU A 145 4.56 -12.22 -1.49
C GLU A 145 4.65 -13.17 -0.28
N GLU A 146 3.70 -13.10 0.66
CA GLU A 146 3.73 -13.83 1.95
C GLU A 146 5.06 -13.63 2.72
N ASP A 147 5.55 -12.38 2.74
CA ASP A 147 6.85 -12.00 3.32
C ASP A 147 6.80 -11.75 4.83
N GLY A 148 5.62 -11.90 5.45
CA GLY A 148 5.37 -11.64 6.86
C GLY A 148 5.31 -10.15 7.23
N GLY A 149 5.21 -9.27 6.23
CA GLY A 149 5.33 -7.83 6.40
C GLY A 149 4.13 -7.16 7.06
N ILE A 150 2.93 -7.70 6.82
CA ILE A 150 1.67 -7.25 7.39
C ILE A 150 0.94 -8.48 7.94
N ILE A 151 1.00 -8.68 9.25
CA ILE A 151 0.31 -9.80 9.90
C ILE A 151 -0.92 -9.29 10.63
N ARG A 152 -2.10 -9.83 10.29
CA ARG A 152 -3.38 -9.52 10.93
C ARG A 152 -3.83 -10.64 11.86
N ARG A 153 -4.36 -10.27 13.03
CA ARG A 153 -5.12 -11.16 13.93
C ARG A 153 -6.48 -10.57 14.25
N ILE A 154 -7.55 -11.30 13.97
CA ILE A 154 -8.92 -10.78 14.08
C ILE A 154 -9.46 -11.04 15.49
N ARG A 155 -9.66 -9.95 16.24
CA ARG A 155 -10.18 -9.98 17.61
C ARG A 155 -11.71 -10.10 17.62
N THR A 156 -12.37 -9.34 16.76
CA THR A 156 -13.82 -9.39 16.57
C THR A 156 -14.10 -9.44 15.07
N ARG A 157 -14.83 -10.47 14.62
CA ARG A 157 -15.21 -10.62 13.22
C ARG A 157 -16.12 -9.48 12.79
N GLY A 158 -15.92 -8.97 11.56
CA GLY A 158 -16.83 -8.03 10.94
C GLY A 158 -18.10 -8.70 10.40
N GLU A 159 -18.90 -7.89 9.71
CA GLU A 159 -20.16 -8.25 9.09
C GLU A 159 -20.08 -8.05 7.58
N GLY A 160 -20.68 -8.99 6.84
CA GLY A 160 -20.68 -8.97 5.38
C GLY A 160 -19.37 -9.48 4.77
N TYR A 161 -19.29 -9.42 3.44
CA TYR A 161 -18.14 -9.90 2.66
C TYR A 161 -17.41 -8.79 1.90
N ALA A 162 -18.00 -7.59 1.89
CA ALA A 162 -17.43 -6.45 1.19
C ALA A 162 -16.25 -5.89 1.98
N LYS A 163 -15.24 -5.41 1.25
CA LYS A 163 -14.04 -4.79 1.79
C LYS A 163 -13.79 -3.43 1.14
N PRO A 164 -13.13 -2.48 1.82
CA PRO A 164 -12.73 -1.21 1.24
C PRO A 164 -11.77 -1.41 0.05
N ASN A 165 -11.93 -0.64 -1.03
CA ASN A 165 -10.96 -0.54 -2.12
C ASN A 165 -10.12 0.75 -2.00
N GLU A 166 -9.12 0.90 -2.88
CA GLU A 166 -8.38 2.15 -3.01
C GLU A 166 -9.34 3.32 -3.26
N GLY A 167 -9.16 4.43 -2.54
CA GLY A 167 -10.07 5.58 -2.59
C GLY A 167 -11.35 5.44 -1.76
N ALA A 168 -11.58 4.31 -1.09
CA ALA A 168 -12.74 4.14 -0.21
C ALA A 168 -12.66 5.06 1.01
N ILE A 169 -13.81 5.52 1.48
CA ILE A 169 -13.93 6.36 2.67
C ILE A 169 -14.13 5.47 3.90
N VAL A 170 -13.22 5.54 4.87
CA VAL A 170 -13.15 4.64 6.01
C VAL A 170 -13.17 5.39 7.36
N PRO A 171 -14.29 5.32 8.10
CA PRO A 171 -14.31 5.63 9.52
C PRO A 171 -13.65 4.50 10.34
N VAL A 172 -12.53 4.83 11.01
CA VAL A 172 -11.76 3.88 11.84
C VAL A 172 -11.50 4.45 13.23
N ALA A 173 -11.36 3.57 14.21
CA ALA A 173 -10.69 3.88 15.48
C ALA A 173 -9.39 3.07 15.54
N LEU A 174 -8.29 3.72 15.90
CA LEU A 174 -6.98 3.07 15.91
C LEU A 174 -6.16 3.43 17.14
N GLU A 175 -5.29 2.51 17.52
CA GLU A 175 -4.23 2.66 18.52
C GLU A 175 -2.93 2.09 17.96
N GLY A 176 -1.91 2.92 17.84
CA GLY A 176 -0.56 2.55 17.40
C GLY A 176 0.38 2.36 18.58
N TYR A 177 1.14 1.27 18.54
CA TYR A 177 2.07 0.84 19.57
C TYR A 177 3.48 0.63 19.00
N TYR A 178 4.48 1.14 19.72
CA TYR A 178 5.89 0.86 19.49
C TYR A 178 6.50 0.36 20.80
N GLN A 179 7.10 -0.84 20.80
CA GLN A 179 7.60 -1.50 22.02
C GLN A 179 6.56 -1.50 23.17
N ASP A 180 5.30 -1.78 22.82
CA ASP A 180 4.13 -1.78 23.71
C ASP A 180 3.76 -0.43 24.35
N GLN A 181 4.37 0.68 23.91
CA GLN A 181 3.94 2.03 24.27
C GLN A 181 3.04 2.61 23.19
N ILE A 182 1.90 3.19 23.60
CA ILE A 182 0.98 3.89 22.70
C ILE A 182 1.66 5.18 22.22
N PHE A 183 1.75 5.36 20.91
CA PHE A 183 2.23 6.61 20.28
C PHE A 183 1.15 7.34 19.49
N ASP A 184 0.06 6.65 19.10
CA ASP A 184 -1.08 7.24 18.41
C ASP A 184 -2.38 6.57 18.90
N GLN A 185 -3.41 7.37 19.18
CA GLN A 185 -4.73 6.88 19.57
C GLN A 185 -5.78 7.90 19.15
N ARG A 186 -6.50 7.61 18.07
CA ARG A 186 -7.46 8.55 17.47
C ARG A 186 -8.57 7.82 16.72
N GLU A 187 -9.67 8.53 16.52
CA GLU A 187 -10.65 8.17 15.50
C GLU A 187 -10.41 9.01 14.26
N LEU A 188 -10.41 8.36 13.10
CA LEU A 188 -10.18 9.00 11.81
C LEU A 188 -11.33 8.67 10.87
N HIS A 189 -11.60 9.61 9.98
CA HIS A 189 -12.45 9.43 8.82
C HIS A 189 -11.62 9.90 7.64
N PHE A 190 -11.11 8.97 6.84
CA PHE A 190 -10.18 9.29 5.76
C PHE A 190 -10.43 8.42 4.53
N GLU A 191 -9.77 8.80 3.43
CA GLU A 191 -9.80 8.09 2.17
C GLU A 191 -8.58 7.15 2.08
N ILE A 192 -8.79 5.87 1.78
CA ILE A 192 -7.70 4.93 1.52
C ILE A 192 -6.84 5.44 0.35
N GLY A 193 -5.52 5.51 0.57
CA GLY A 193 -4.54 6.10 -0.34
C GLY A 193 -4.00 7.45 0.15
N GLU A 194 -4.60 8.04 1.18
CA GLU A 194 -4.17 9.31 1.77
C GLU A 194 -3.52 9.17 3.16
N GLY A 195 -3.31 7.96 3.66
CA GLY A 195 -2.83 7.70 5.02
C GLY A 195 -1.47 8.32 5.34
N GLU A 196 -0.53 8.39 4.38
CA GLU A 196 0.78 9.04 4.57
C GLU A 196 0.63 10.48 5.12
N SER A 197 -0.36 11.23 4.60
CA SER A 197 -0.63 12.61 5.00
C SER A 197 -1.22 12.75 6.40
N LEU A 198 -1.76 11.66 6.95
CA LEU A 198 -2.35 11.56 8.28
C LEU A 198 -1.41 10.89 9.29
N ASP A 199 -0.14 10.72 8.91
CA ASP A 199 0.88 10.02 9.66
C ASP A 199 0.58 8.53 9.86
N LEU A 200 -0.13 7.89 8.91
CA LEU A 200 -0.38 6.45 8.90
C LEU A 200 0.63 5.70 8.01
N PRO A 201 1.13 4.54 8.44
CA PRO A 201 1.94 3.66 7.59
C PRO A 201 1.14 3.05 6.43
N CYS A 202 1.80 2.79 5.30
CA CYS A 202 1.17 2.19 4.12
C CYS A 202 0.64 0.77 4.41
N GLY A 203 1.31 0.01 5.27
CA GLY A 203 0.86 -1.33 5.67
C GLY A 203 -0.46 -1.31 6.45
N LEU A 204 -0.76 -0.24 7.17
CA LEU A 204 -2.03 -0.09 7.87
C LEU A 204 -3.19 0.13 6.89
N GLU A 205 -2.99 0.94 5.86
CA GLU A 205 -3.99 1.14 4.79
C GLU A 205 -4.26 -0.16 4.03
N LYS A 206 -3.19 -0.89 3.67
CA LYS A 206 -3.30 -2.23 3.09
C LYS A 206 -4.07 -3.18 3.99
N ALA A 207 -3.81 -3.17 5.29
CA ALA A 207 -4.56 -4.02 6.22
C ALA A 207 -6.06 -3.66 6.24
N ILE A 208 -6.42 -2.38 6.23
CA ILE A 208 -7.82 -1.92 6.21
C ILE A 208 -8.54 -2.39 4.94
N GLN A 209 -7.87 -2.44 3.79
CA GLN A 209 -8.43 -2.98 2.53
C GLN A 209 -8.79 -4.47 2.62
N HIS A 210 -8.30 -5.19 3.63
CA HIS A 210 -8.63 -6.59 3.88
C HIS A 210 -9.70 -6.80 4.97
N MET A 211 -10.12 -5.73 5.66
CA MET A 211 -11.06 -5.77 6.78
C MET A 211 -12.53 -5.73 6.34
N GLU A 212 -13.39 -6.35 7.15
CA GLU A 212 -14.84 -6.30 7.05
C GLU A 212 -15.43 -5.17 7.90
N LYS A 213 -16.65 -4.72 7.57
CA LYS A 213 -17.35 -3.70 8.36
C LYS A 213 -17.55 -4.18 9.80
N GLY A 214 -17.19 -3.36 10.78
CA GLY A 214 -17.29 -3.68 12.21
C GLY A 214 -16.15 -4.55 12.74
N GLU A 215 -15.21 -4.98 11.89
CA GLU A 215 -14.07 -5.82 12.29
C GLU A 215 -13.14 -5.08 13.26
N HIS A 216 -12.70 -5.79 14.30
CA HIS A 216 -11.63 -5.35 15.19
C HIS A 216 -10.44 -6.28 15.01
N SER A 217 -9.29 -5.73 14.66
CA SER A 217 -8.10 -6.49 14.35
C SER A 217 -6.84 -5.87 14.95
N ILE A 218 -5.89 -6.74 15.25
CA ILE A 218 -4.52 -6.36 15.59
C ILE A 218 -3.69 -6.55 14.32
N VAL A 219 -2.92 -5.53 13.93
CA VAL A 219 -2.07 -5.54 12.76
C VAL A 219 -0.63 -5.31 13.19
N HIS A 220 0.24 -6.26 12.89
CA HIS A 220 1.68 -6.14 13.08
C HIS A 220 2.33 -5.76 11.75
N LEU A 221 3.14 -4.70 11.78
CA LEU A 221 3.81 -4.14 10.61
C LEU A 221 5.32 -4.26 10.76
N LYS A 222 5.96 -4.88 9.78
CA LYS A 222 7.42 -4.86 9.61
C LYS A 222 7.89 -3.53 9.05
N PRO A 223 9.20 -3.23 9.13
CA PRO A 223 9.75 -1.92 8.79
C PRO A 223 9.35 -1.41 7.41
N SER A 224 9.36 -2.28 6.40
CA SER A 224 8.99 -1.99 5.01
C SER A 224 7.54 -1.53 4.84
N TYR A 225 6.65 -1.91 5.76
CA TYR A 225 5.23 -1.59 5.75
C TYR A 225 4.84 -0.59 6.87
N ALA A 226 5.78 -0.26 7.75
CA ALA A 226 5.69 0.74 8.81
C ALA A 226 6.19 2.12 8.30
N PHE A 227 7.00 2.82 9.08
CA PHE A 227 7.63 4.10 8.68
C PHE A 227 9.01 3.95 8.02
N GLY A 228 9.41 2.72 7.67
CA GLY A 228 10.61 2.45 6.87
C GLY A 228 11.92 2.90 7.52
N SER A 229 12.92 3.15 6.68
CA SER A 229 14.27 3.55 7.07
C SER A 229 14.39 4.98 7.58
N VAL A 230 13.31 5.77 7.49
CA VAL A 230 13.27 7.14 7.99
C VAL A 230 12.74 7.20 9.42
N GLY A 231 11.78 6.32 9.76
CA GLY A 231 11.06 6.42 11.02
C GLY A 231 10.05 7.56 11.02
N LYS A 232 9.57 7.96 12.20
CA LYS A 232 8.59 9.04 12.37
C LYS A 232 8.90 9.88 13.60
N GLU A 233 9.63 10.97 13.38
CA GLU A 233 10.10 11.87 14.43
C GLU A 233 8.98 12.40 15.33
N LYS A 234 7.83 12.74 14.74
CA LYS A 234 6.62 13.21 15.46
C LYS A 234 6.20 12.25 16.58
N PHE A 235 6.36 10.95 16.35
CA PHE A 235 6.01 9.88 17.29
C PHE A 235 7.23 9.28 17.99
N GLN A 236 8.42 9.86 17.79
CA GLN A 236 9.70 9.35 18.29
C GLN A 236 9.98 7.90 17.85
N ILE A 237 9.46 7.50 16.69
CA ILE A 237 9.70 6.17 16.13
C ILE A 237 11.01 6.20 15.35
N PRO A 238 11.99 5.34 15.68
CA PRO A 238 13.26 5.31 14.98
C PRO A 238 13.14 4.64 13.59
N PRO A 239 14.16 4.80 12.74
CA PRO A 239 14.32 3.99 11.54
C PRO A 239 14.15 2.50 11.78
N ASN A 240 13.50 1.83 10.83
CA ASN A 240 13.31 0.39 10.78
C ASN A 240 12.60 -0.23 12.00
N ALA A 241 11.63 0.48 12.56
CA ALA A 241 10.83 -0.02 13.68
C ALA A 241 9.70 -0.94 13.23
N ASP A 242 9.52 -2.06 13.95
CA ASP A 242 8.30 -2.86 13.93
C ASP A 242 7.20 -2.14 14.72
N LEU A 243 5.97 -2.11 14.19
CA LEU A 243 4.82 -1.47 14.83
C LEU A 243 3.68 -2.46 15.03
N LYS A 244 2.83 -2.20 16.03
CA LYS A 244 1.58 -2.90 16.26
C LYS A 244 0.45 -1.89 16.26
N TYR A 245 -0.64 -2.17 15.56
CA TYR A 245 -1.86 -1.37 15.60
C TYR A 245 -3.02 -2.22 16.09
N GLU A 246 -3.84 -1.70 16.99
CA GLU A 246 -5.21 -2.19 17.18
C GLU A 246 -6.14 -1.27 16.39
N ILE A 247 -6.97 -1.84 15.52
CA ILE A 247 -7.84 -1.07 14.63
C ILE A 247 -9.25 -1.66 14.59
N GLN A 248 -10.24 -0.76 14.66
CA GLN A 248 -11.64 -1.04 14.41
C GLN A 248 -12.06 -0.34 13.12
N LEU A 249 -12.48 -1.11 12.12
CA LEU A 249 -13.16 -0.57 10.94
C LEU A 249 -14.64 -0.40 11.26
N LYS A 250 -15.11 0.82 11.49
CA LYS A 250 -16.52 1.04 11.91
C LYS A 250 -17.49 0.82 10.74
N SER A 251 -17.14 1.36 9.58
CA SER A 251 -17.87 1.24 8.32
C SER A 251 -16.96 1.63 7.17
N PHE A 252 -17.43 1.52 5.93
CA PHE A 252 -16.76 2.10 4.78
C PHE A 252 -17.75 2.36 3.64
N GLU A 253 -17.38 3.26 2.74
CA GLU A 253 -18.02 3.47 1.45
C GLU A 253 -16.96 3.23 0.37
N LYS A 254 -17.19 2.26 -0.53
CA LYS A 254 -16.25 1.95 -1.61
C LYS A 254 -16.16 3.11 -2.59
N ALA A 255 -14.96 3.35 -3.12
CA ALA A 255 -14.84 4.17 -4.31
C ALA A 255 -15.46 3.40 -5.49
N LYS A 256 -16.21 4.10 -6.34
CA LYS A 256 -16.64 3.53 -7.62
C LYS A 256 -15.45 3.43 -8.54
N GLU A 257 -15.31 2.28 -9.18
CA GLU A 257 -14.30 2.11 -10.23
C GLU A 257 -14.71 2.88 -11.50
N SER A 258 -13.75 3.22 -12.35
CA SER A 258 -14.03 4.05 -13.54
C SER A 258 -15.05 3.44 -14.50
N TRP A 259 -15.21 2.11 -14.53
CA TRP A 259 -16.19 1.41 -15.37
C TRP A 259 -17.54 1.20 -14.68
N GLU A 260 -17.62 1.40 -13.37
CA GLU A 260 -18.89 1.29 -12.61
C GLU A 260 -19.72 2.57 -12.72
N MET A 261 -19.10 3.68 -13.13
CA MET A 261 -19.75 4.97 -13.31
C MET A 261 -20.18 5.19 -14.76
N ASN A 262 -21.42 5.64 -14.93
CA ASN A 262 -21.89 6.17 -16.22
C ASN A 262 -21.35 7.60 -16.47
N SER A 263 -21.60 8.14 -17.66
CA SER A 263 -21.15 9.48 -18.07
C SER A 263 -21.58 10.60 -17.12
N GLU A 264 -22.83 10.58 -16.66
CA GLU A 264 -23.39 11.57 -15.74
C GLU A 264 -22.70 11.49 -14.37
N GLU A 265 -22.59 10.27 -13.83
CA GLU A 265 -21.91 10.01 -12.55
C GLU A 265 -20.43 10.41 -12.60
N LYS A 266 -19.72 10.14 -13.70
CA LYS A 266 -18.32 10.56 -13.88
C LYS A 266 -18.17 12.08 -13.81
N LEU A 267 -19.07 12.83 -14.43
CA LEU A 267 -19.05 14.30 -14.42
C LEU A 267 -19.38 14.86 -13.02
N GLU A 268 -20.38 14.28 -12.35
CA GLU A 268 -20.75 14.65 -10.98
C GLU A 268 -19.60 14.37 -10.01
N GLN A 269 -19.06 13.13 -9.99
CA GLN A 269 -17.95 12.75 -9.14
C GLN A 269 -16.70 13.58 -9.42
N SER A 270 -16.38 13.84 -10.69
CA SER A 270 -15.26 14.71 -11.08
C SER A 270 -15.39 16.13 -10.49
N THR A 271 -16.62 16.65 -10.39
CA THR A 271 -16.88 17.96 -9.79
C THR A 271 -16.64 17.92 -8.28
N ILE A 272 -17.11 16.87 -7.60
CA ILE A 272 -16.92 16.68 -6.15
C ILE A 272 -15.43 16.55 -5.81
N VAL A 273 -14.67 15.69 -6.50
CA VAL A 273 -13.23 15.53 -6.20
C VAL A 273 -12.41 16.77 -6.58
N LYS A 274 -12.84 17.55 -7.59
CA LYS A 274 -12.22 18.85 -7.90
C LYS A 274 -12.37 19.83 -6.74
N GLU A 275 -13.55 19.88 -6.11
CA GLU A 275 -13.79 20.72 -4.94
C GLU A 275 -12.94 20.27 -3.75
N ARG A 276 -12.91 18.96 -3.46
CA ARG A 276 -12.04 18.38 -2.43
C ARG A 276 -10.56 18.70 -2.65
N GLY A 277 -10.06 18.50 -3.87
CA GLY A 277 -8.68 18.84 -4.23
C GLY A 277 -8.39 20.34 -4.03
N THR A 278 -9.39 21.20 -4.27
CA THR A 278 -9.26 22.65 -4.04
C THR A 278 -9.19 23.00 -2.56
N VAL A 279 -9.94 22.29 -1.70
CA VAL A 279 -9.83 22.41 -0.24
C VAL A 279 -8.44 22.00 0.21
N TYR A 280 -7.94 20.83 -0.21
CA TYR A 280 -6.58 20.39 0.12
C TYR A 280 -5.51 21.35 -0.36
N PHE A 281 -5.65 21.91 -1.56
CA PHE A 281 -4.72 22.91 -2.07
C PHE A 281 -4.66 24.17 -1.18
N LYS A 282 -5.83 24.65 -0.71
CA LYS A 282 -5.92 25.80 0.20
C LYS A 282 -5.31 25.51 1.57
N GLU A 283 -5.42 24.28 2.05
CA GLU A 283 -4.80 23.82 3.30
C GLU A 283 -3.29 23.54 3.17
N GLY A 284 -2.70 23.70 1.98
CA GLY A 284 -1.29 23.41 1.73
C GLY A 284 -0.98 21.92 1.56
N LYS A 285 -2.00 21.06 1.52
CA LYS A 285 -1.91 19.60 1.34
C LYS A 285 -1.77 19.24 -0.14
N TYR A 286 -0.68 19.67 -0.77
CA TYR A 286 -0.51 19.56 -2.23
C TYR A 286 -0.48 18.12 -2.75
N LYS A 287 0.10 17.17 -1.99
CA LYS A 287 0.09 15.74 -2.37
C LYS A 287 -1.33 15.18 -2.46
N GLN A 288 -2.20 15.47 -1.49
CA GLN A 288 -3.59 15.03 -1.50
C GLN A 288 -4.38 15.70 -2.63
N ALA A 289 -4.15 17.00 -2.84
CA ALA A 289 -4.73 17.71 -3.98
C ALA A 289 -4.37 17.04 -5.32
N LEU A 290 -3.12 16.58 -5.51
CA LEU A 290 -2.70 15.83 -6.70
C LEU A 290 -3.52 14.54 -6.89
N LEU A 291 -3.71 13.75 -5.83
CA LEU A 291 -4.48 12.50 -5.91
C LEU A 291 -5.90 12.77 -6.40
N GLN A 292 -6.57 13.76 -5.82
CA GLN A 292 -7.94 14.14 -6.19
C GLN A 292 -8.05 14.59 -7.65
N TYR A 293 -7.12 15.43 -8.13
CA TYR A 293 -7.14 15.87 -9.54
C TYR A 293 -6.74 14.76 -10.53
N LYS A 294 -5.89 13.81 -10.14
CA LYS A 294 -5.54 12.65 -10.97
C LYS A 294 -6.74 11.73 -11.22
N LYS A 295 -7.65 11.57 -10.25
CA LYS A 295 -8.90 10.81 -10.43
C LYS A 295 -9.73 11.35 -11.59
N ILE A 296 -9.88 12.68 -11.67
CA ILE A 296 -10.64 13.34 -12.73
C ILE A 296 -10.05 13.03 -14.11
N VAL A 297 -8.73 13.10 -14.24
CA VAL A 297 -8.04 12.77 -15.49
C VAL A 297 -8.31 11.31 -15.84
N SER A 298 -8.11 10.39 -14.88
CA SER A 298 -8.33 8.96 -15.09
C SER A 298 -9.76 8.61 -15.53
N TRP A 299 -10.78 9.24 -14.94
CA TRP A 299 -12.18 8.94 -15.26
C TRP A 299 -12.61 9.48 -16.62
N LEU A 300 -12.04 10.60 -17.06
CA LEU A 300 -12.49 11.35 -18.24
C LEU A 300 -11.55 11.22 -19.45
N GLU A 301 -10.37 10.58 -19.32
CA GLU A 301 -9.37 10.50 -20.40
C GLU A 301 -9.82 9.60 -21.55
N TYR A 302 -10.34 8.41 -21.23
CA TYR A 302 -10.75 7.41 -22.22
C TYR A 302 -12.27 7.32 -22.42
N GLU A 303 -13.04 8.21 -21.80
CA GLU A 303 -14.49 8.21 -21.94
C GLU A 303 -14.90 8.91 -23.25
N SER A 304 -15.54 8.15 -24.14
CA SER A 304 -15.98 8.59 -25.47
C SER A 304 -17.50 8.57 -25.65
N SER A 305 -18.26 8.08 -24.66
CA SER A 305 -19.72 7.96 -24.74
C SER A 305 -20.49 9.24 -24.37
N PHE A 306 -19.79 10.38 -24.26
CA PHE A 306 -20.40 11.66 -23.97
C PHE A 306 -21.21 12.22 -25.14
N SER A 307 -22.38 12.76 -24.84
CA SER A 307 -23.07 13.72 -25.72
C SER A 307 -22.23 15.00 -25.90
N ASP A 308 -22.56 15.83 -26.89
CA ASP A 308 -21.81 17.07 -27.16
C ASP A 308 -21.72 18.00 -25.95
N GLU A 309 -22.81 18.13 -25.18
CA GLU A 309 -22.84 18.96 -23.97
C GLU A 309 -21.96 18.37 -22.86
N GLU A 310 -22.03 17.06 -22.64
CA GLU A 310 -21.22 16.34 -21.67
C GLU A 310 -19.74 16.37 -22.04
N ALA A 311 -19.41 16.25 -23.33
CA ALA A 311 -18.05 16.32 -23.84
C ALA A 311 -17.43 17.71 -23.58
N GLN A 312 -18.23 18.78 -23.70
CA GLN A 312 -17.79 20.13 -23.34
C GLN A 312 -17.53 20.27 -21.84
N LYS A 313 -18.42 19.73 -20.98
CA LYS A 313 -18.24 19.69 -19.52
C LYS A 313 -16.99 18.89 -19.13
N ALA A 314 -16.81 17.69 -19.70
CA ALA A 314 -15.66 16.83 -19.49
C ALA A 314 -14.35 17.52 -19.92
N ARG A 315 -14.34 18.20 -21.08
CA ARG A 315 -13.18 18.97 -21.54
C ARG A 315 -12.84 20.11 -20.57
N ALA A 316 -13.84 20.84 -20.06
CA ALA A 316 -13.63 21.89 -19.08
C ALA A 316 -13.07 21.35 -17.75
N LEU A 317 -13.57 20.20 -17.29
CA LEU A 317 -13.06 19.52 -16.09
C LEU A 317 -11.62 19.02 -16.26
N ARG A 318 -11.29 18.38 -17.39
CA ARG A 318 -9.92 17.94 -17.69
C ARG A 318 -8.95 19.12 -17.75
N LEU A 319 -9.32 20.20 -18.43
CA LEU A 319 -8.52 21.43 -18.49
C LEU A 319 -8.26 21.99 -17.09
N ALA A 320 -9.32 22.15 -16.28
CA ALA A 320 -9.18 22.63 -14.90
C ALA A 320 -8.28 21.73 -14.05
N SER A 321 -8.39 20.41 -14.23
CA SER A 321 -7.62 19.41 -13.50
C SER A 321 -6.14 19.47 -13.85
N HIS A 322 -5.79 19.49 -15.14
CA HIS A 322 -4.40 19.64 -15.58
C HIS A 322 -3.76 20.96 -15.12
N LEU A 323 -4.51 22.06 -15.19
CA LEU A 323 -4.04 23.34 -14.65
C LEU A 323 -3.76 23.22 -13.14
N ASN A 324 -4.69 22.66 -12.37
CA ASN A 324 -4.51 22.51 -10.93
C ASN A 324 -3.38 21.54 -10.55
N LEU A 325 -3.21 20.44 -11.29
CA LEU A 325 -2.06 19.54 -11.18
C LEU A 325 -0.75 20.30 -11.39
N ALA A 326 -0.65 21.11 -12.45
CA ALA A 326 0.53 21.92 -12.71
C ALA A 326 0.85 22.87 -11.54
N MET A 327 -0.17 23.48 -10.93
CA MET A 327 0.02 24.34 -9.76
C MET A 327 0.48 23.56 -8.53
N CYS A 328 -0.06 22.37 -8.28
CA CYS A 328 0.38 21.51 -7.18
C CYS A 328 1.83 21.06 -7.38
N HIS A 329 2.21 20.66 -8.59
CA HIS A 329 3.59 20.29 -8.93
C HIS A 329 4.56 21.45 -8.76
N LEU A 330 4.18 22.68 -9.14
CA LEU A 330 4.97 23.88 -8.88
C LEU A 330 5.21 24.11 -7.38
N LYS A 331 4.18 23.91 -6.55
CA LYS A 331 4.30 24.01 -5.08
C LYS A 331 5.19 22.93 -4.47
N LEU A 332 5.22 21.74 -5.09
CA LEU A 332 6.06 20.62 -4.69
C LEU A 332 7.44 20.63 -5.36
N GLN A 333 7.77 21.65 -6.15
CA GLN A 333 9.02 21.76 -6.93
C GLN A 333 9.25 20.60 -7.92
N ALA A 334 8.19 19.91 -8.32
CA ALA A 334 8.22 18.85 -9.33
C ALA A 334 8.07 19.47 -10.74
N PHE A 335 9.06 20.23 -11.18
CA PHE A 335 8.94 21.11 -12.36
C PHE A 335 8.68 20.35 -13.67
N THR A 336 9.28 19.17 -13.87
CA THR A 336 9.02 18.34 -15.06
C THR A 336 7.55 17.93 -15.15
N ALA A 337 6.97 17.43 -14.05
CA ALA A 337 5.57 17.06 -13.98
C ALA A 337 4.62 18.28 -14.13
N ALA A 338 5.08 19.47 -13.70
CA ALA A 338 4.35 20.71 -13.94
C ALA A 338 4.31 21.07 -15.43
N ILE A 339 5.42 20.92 -16.16
CA ILE A 339 5.50 21.15 -17.61
C ILE A 339 4.57 20.18 -18.36
N GLU A 340 4.62 18.90 -18.04
CA GLU A 340 3.75 17.88 -18.64
C GLU A 340 2.26 18.19 -18.42
N SER A 341 1.89 18.55 -17.19
CA SER A 341 0.52 18.95 -16.85
C SER A 341 0.08 20.19 -17.63
N CYS A 342 0.97 21.18 -17.80
CA CYS A 342 0.70 22.34 -18.64
C CYS A 342 0.56 21.98 -20.12
N ASN A 343 1.38 21.08 -20.65
CA ASN A 343 1.27 20.63 -22.04
C ASN A 343 -0.09 19.98 -22.29
N LYS A 344 -0.55 19.10 -21.40
CA LYS A 344 -1.90 18.51 -21.46
C LYS A 344 -3.01 19.55 -21.38
N ALA A 345 -2.87 20.58 -20.54
CA ALA A 345 -3.81 21.69 -20.52
C ALA A 345 -3.84 22.47 -21.86
N LEU A 346 -2.67 22.67 -22.49
CA LEU A 346 -2.54 23.42 -23.74
C LEU A 346 -2.93 22.60 -24.98
N GLU A 347 -2.87 21.26 -24.92
CA GLU A 347 -3.49 20.38 -25.92
C GLU A 347 -5.02 20.60 -25.95
N LEU A 348 -5.64 20.81 -24.77
CA LEU A 348 -7.06 21.11 -24.66
C LEU A 348 -7.41 22.57 -24.98
N GLU A 349 -6.56 23.52 -24.60
CA GLU A 349 -6.74 24.95 -24.89
C GLU A 349 -5.38 25.64 -25.10
N SER A 350 -4.96 25.74 -26.36
CA SER A 350 -3.61 26.19 -26.78
C SER A 350 -3.22 27.61 -26.38
N ASN A 351 -4.23 28.43 -26.03
CA ASN A 351 -4.08 29.83 -25.65
C ASN A 351 -4.37 30.07 -24.16
N ASN A 352 -4.53 29.02 -23.34
CA ASN A 352 -4.87 29.20 -21.93
C ASN A 352 -3.78 30.00 -21.17
N GLU A 353 -4.17 31.17 -20.64
CA GLU A 353 -3.27 32.08 -19.91
C GLU A 353 -2.52 31.37 -18.77
N LYS A 354 -3.25 30.62 -17.93
CA LYS A 354 -2.68 29.94 -16.76
C LYS A 354 -1.74 28.82 -17.18
N GLY A 355 -2.08 28.08 -18.22
CA GLY A 355 -1.25 26.98 -18.75
C GLY A 355 0.10 27.48 -19.24
N LEU A 356 0.09 28.50 -20.11
CA LEU A 356 1.31 29.12 -20.62
C LEU A 356 2.14 29.75 -19.49
N PHE A 357 1.50 30.51 -18.60
CA PHE A 357 2.20 31.18 -17.50
C PHE A 357 2.87 30.19 -16.55
N ARG A 358 2.15 29.14 -16.11
CA ARG A 358 2.68 28.11 -15.20
C ARG A 358 3.79 27.28 -15.86
N ARG A 359 3.70 27.02 -17.16
CA ARG A 359 4.76 26.33 -17.90
C ARG A 359 6.03 27.18 -17.98
N GLY A 360 5.88 28.49 -18.23
CA GLY A 360 6.97 29.44 -18.17
C GLY A 360 7.63 29.52 -16.79
N GLU A 361 6.85 29.48 -15.71
CA GLU A 361 7.38 29.40 -14.34
C GLU A 361 8.18 28.11 -14.10
N ALA A 362 7.69 26.97 -14.58
CA ALA A 362 8.37 25.69 -14.45
C ALA A 362 9.69 25.67 -15.24
N HIS A 363 9.70 26.11 -16.50
CA HIS A 363 10.91 26.25 -17.32
C HIS A 363 11.94 27.19 -16.67
N LEU A 364 11.48 28.32 -16.14
CA LEU A 364 12.35 29.27 -15.44
C LEU A 364 13.01 28.64 -14.21
N ALA A 365 12.28 27.78 -13.48
CA ALA A 365 12.78 27.09 -12.30
C ALA A 365 13.85 26.04 -12.63
N VAL A 366 13.75 25.36 -13.77
CA VAL A 366 14.77 24.41 -14.27
C VAL A 366 15.90 25.08 -15.08
N ASN A 367 15.89 26.41 -15.17
CA ASN A 367 16.86 27.24 -15.92
C ASN A 367 16.77 27.15 -17.46
N ASP A 368 15.64 26.69 -18.00
CA ASP A 368 15.35 26.75 -19.45
C ASP A 368 14.84 28.15 -19.83
N PHE A 369 15.73 29.14 -19.79
CA PHE A 369 15.33 30.55 -19.92
C PHE A 369 14.74 30.91 -21.29
N ASP A 370 15.17 30.26 -22.37
CA ASP A 370 14.64 30.50 -23.71
C ASP A 370 13.19 30.02 -23.86
N LEU A 371 12.87 28.83 -23.32
CA LEU A 371 11.51 28.29 -23.30
C LEU A 371 10.61 29.11 -22.37
N ALA A 372 11.10 29.46 -21.17
CA ALA A 372 10.38 30.33 -20.25
C ALA A 372 10.06 31.70 -20.88
N ARG A 373 11.04 32.29 -21.57
CA ARG A 373 10.86 33.56 -22.31
C ARG A 373 9.76 33.40 -23.37
N ALA A 374 9.80 32.34 -24.17
CA ALA A 374 8.81 32.10 -25.22
C ALA A 374 7.38 32.00 -24.65
N ASP A 375 7.22 31.28 -23.54
CA ASP A 375 5.92 31.16 -22.86
C ASP A 375 5.42 32.51 -22.33
N PHE A 376 6.24 33.28 -21.61
CA PHE A 376 5.82 34.60 -21.09
C PHE A 376 5.56 35.61 -22.20
N GLN A 377 6.31 35.57 -23.31
CA GLN A 377 6.05 36.39 -24.49
C GLN A 377 4.69 36.03 -25.10
N LYS A 378 4.39 34.74 -25.25
CA LYS A 378 3.08 34.29 -25.75
C LYS A 378 1.94 34.72 -24.82
N VAL A 379 2.13 34.66 -23.50
CA VAL A 379 1.16 35.21 -22.53
C VAL A 379 0.93 36.70 -22.76
N LEU A 380 1.98 37.52 -22.90
CA LEU A 380 1.81 38.97 -23.10
C LEU A 380 1.26 39.34 -24.48
N GLN A 381 1.47 38.51 -25.49
CA GLN A 381 0.87 38.68 -26.81
C GLN A 381 -0.65 38.51 -26.76
N LEU A 382 -1.13 37.51 -26.01
CA LEU A 382 -2.56 37.20 -25.88
C LEU A 382 -3.24 38.00 -24.76
N TYR A 383 -2.51 38.30 -23.67
CA TYR A 383 -2.98 38.93 -22.45
C TYR A 383 -2.05 40.08 -22.01
N PRO A 384 -2.07 41.22 -22.71
CA PRO A 384 -1.10 42.31 -22.47
C PRO A 384 -1.17 42.95 -21.07
N SER A 385 -2.30 42.80 -20.38
CA SER A 385 -2.52 43.34 -19.02
C SER A 385 -1.87 42.50 -17.91
N ASN A 386 -1.32 41.32 -18.22
CA ASN A 386 -0.72 40.43 -17.24
C ASN A 386 0.62 40.99 -16.71
N LYS A 387 0.56 41.68 -15.56
CA LYS A 387 1.74 42.28 -14.90
C LYS A 387 2.77 41.25 -14.45
N ALA A 388 2.32 40.06 -14.04
CA ALA A 388 3.22 39.00 -13.57
C ALA A 388 4.07 38.45 -14.72
N ALA A 389 3.47 38.22 -15.89
CA ALA A 389 4.19 37.78 -17.09
C ALA A 389 5.24 38.80 -17.54
N LYS A 390 4.91 40.10 -17.46
CA LYS A 390 5.86 41.19 -17.76
C LYS A 390 7.06 41.17 -16.80
N ALA A 391 6.81 40.97 -15.51
CA ALA A 391 7.88 40.88 -14.51
C ALA A 391 8.79 39.66 -14.75
N GLN A 392 8.20 38.48 -14.95
CA GLN A 392 8.97 37.25 -15.19
C GLN A 392 9.73 37.27 -16.51
N LEU A 393 9.19 37.90 -17.56
CA LEU A 393 9.90 38.11 -18.82
C LEU A 393 11.17 38.96 -18.62
N ALA A 394 11.09 40.01 -17.80
CA ALA A 394 12.26 40.81 -17.46
C ALA A 394 13.32 40.00 -16.69
N VAL A 395 12.88 39.10 -15.79
CA VAL A 395 13.77 38.14 -15.09
C VAL A 395 14.46 37.21 -16.09
N CYS A 396 13.71 36.65 -17.05
CA CYS A 396 14.28 35.80 -18.10
C CYS A 396 15.35 36.54 -18.91
N HIS A 397 15.06 37.77 -19.36
CA HIS A 397 16.03 38.59 -20.08
C HIS A 397 17.29 38.89 -19.25
N GLN A 398 17.14 39.15 -17.95
CA GLN A 398 18.26 39.36 -17.05
C GLN A 398 19.12 38.10 -16.90
N ARG A 399 18.49 36.93 -16.72
CA ARG A 399 19.19 35.64 -16.56
C ARG A 399 19.91 35.21 -17.83
N ILE A 400 19.27 35.34 -19.00
CA ILE A 400 19.89 35.07 -20.31
C ILE A 400 21.12 35.95 -20.52
N ARG A 401 21.03 37.27 -20.26
CA ARG A 401 22.19 38.17 -20.36
C ARG A 401 23.33 37.75 -19.44
N LYS A 402 23.03 37.36 -18.20
CA LYS A 402 24.03 36.87 -17.25
C LYS A 402 24.66 35.56 -17.72
N GLN A 403 23.88 34.64 -18.29
CA GLN A 403 24.38 33.38 -18.84
C GLN A 403 25.31 33.63 -20.03
N LEU A 404 24.87 34.40 -21.03
CA LEU A 404 25.70 34.75 -22.19
C LEU A 404 26.99 35.48 -21.79
N ALA A 405 26.94 36.36 -20.78
CA ALA A 405 28.15 37.02 -20.27
C ALA A 405 29.11 36.03 -19.59
N ARG A 406 28.59 35.05 -18.84
CA ARG A 406 29.41 33.98 -18.24
C ARG A 406 30.00 33.07 -19.29
N GLU A 407 29.23 32.63 -20.28
CA GLU A 407 29.68 31.80 -21.39
C GLU A 407 30.75 32.54 -22.20
N LYS A 408 30.52 33.81 -22.56
CA LYS A 408 31.53 34.63 -23.25
C LYS A 408 32.85 34.69 -22.48
N LYS A 409 32.80 34.88 -21.16
CA LYS A 409 34.01 34.90 -20.31
C LYS A 409 34.67 33.53 -20.25
N LEU A 410 33.89 32.47 -20.14
CA LEU A 410 34.36 31.10 -20.12
C LEU A 410 35.08 30.75 -21.45
N TYR A 411 34.48 31.03 -22.60
CA TYR A 411 35.07 30.81 -23.90
C TYR A 411 36.31 31.68 -24.15
N ALA A 412 36.31 32.94 -23.71
CA ALA A 412 37.50 33.79 -23.78
C ALA A 412 38.67 33.20 -22.99
N ASN A 413 38.43 32.78 -21.74
CA ASN A 413 39.46 32.13 -20.92
C ASN A 413 39.93 30.80 -21.52
N MET A 414 39.02 29.98 -22.09
CA MET A 414 39.41 28.75 -22.78
C MET A 414 40.29 29.04 -24.01
N PHE A 415 39.95 30.08 -24.79
CA PHE A 415 40.72 30.47 -25.96
C PHE A 415 42.11 31.01 -25.59
N GLU A 416 42.22 31.84 -24.56
CA GLU A 416 43.50 32.31 -24.03
C GLU A 416 44.38 31.15 -23.57
N ARG A 417 43.80 30.20 -22.83
CA ARG A 417 44.52 29.00 -22.38
C ARG A 417 45.00 28.13 -23.56
N LEU A 418 44.16 27.92 -24.57
CA LEU A 418 44.55 27.17 -25.77
C LEU A 418 45.69 27.87 -26.53
N ALA A 419 45.63 29.20 -26.64
CA ALA A 419 46.71 29.98 -27.25
C ALA A 419 48.02 29.90 -26.43
N GLU A 420 47.94 29.92 -25.10
CA GLU A 420 49.10 29.68 -24.23
C GLU A 420 49.69 28.28 -24.40
N GLU A 421 48.85 27.23 -24.47
CA GLU A 421 49.28 25.86 -24.72
C GLU A 421 49.94 25.71 -26.10
N GLU A 422 49.37 26.34 -27.15
CA GLU A 422 49.93 26.35 -28.49
C GLU A 422 51.28 27.09 -28.54
N ASN A 423 51.39 28.23 -27.85
CA ASN A 423 52.64 28.98 -27.75
C ASN A 423 53.70 28.21 -26.96
N LYS A 424 53.32 27.50 -25.89
CA LYS A 424 54.23 26.59 -25.16
C LYS A 424 54.70 25.43 -26.03
N ALA A 425 53.80 24.82 -26.82
CA ALA A 425 54.16 23.76 -27.76
C ALA A 425 55.13 24.26 -28.85
N LYS A 426 54.85 25.43 -29.44
CA LYS A 426 55.75 26.09 -30.40
C LYS A 426 57.10 26.45 -29.78
N ALA A 427 57.10 26.94 -28.55
CA ALA A 427 58.33 27.24 -27.82
C ALA A 427 59.14 25.97 -27.48
N ALA A 428 58.49 24.85 -27.12
CA ALA A 428 59.15 23.56 -26.92
C ALA A 428 59.79 23.04 -28.22
N ILE A 429 59.10 23.16 -29.35
CA ILE A 429 59.62 22.81 -30.69
C ILE A 429 60.80 23.73 -31.08
N ALA A 430 60.69 25.04 -30.79
CA ALA A 430 61.73 26.02 -31.11
C ALA A 430 62.96 25.97 -30.19
N ALA A 431 62.79 25.53 -28.93
CA ALA A 431 63.87 25.36 -27.96
C ALA A 431 64.79 24.16 -28.26
N GLY A 432 64.56 23.46 -29.38
CA GLY A 432 65.44 22.39 -29.83
C GLY A 432 65.33 21.11 -29.01
N ASP A 433 64.17 20.84 -28.41
CA ASP A 433 63.86 19.47 -27.98
C ASP A 433 63.48 18.67 -29.23
N ARG A 434 64.51 18.38 -30.04
CA ARG A 434 64.42 17.29 -31.01
C ARG A 434 64.17 16.06 -30.17
N HIS A 435 63.03 15.44 -30.42
CA HIS A 435 62.95 14.00 -30.48
C HIS A 435 64.27 13.46 -31.06
N THR A 436 65.08 12.83 -30.22
CA THR A 436 65.92 11.74 -30.70
C THR A 436 64.99 10.59 -31.00
N ASP A 437 65.01 10.27 -32.29
CA ASP A 437 64.84 8.97 -32.88
C ASP A 437 63.43 8.43 -33.06
N ALA A 438 63.02 8.58 -34.31
CA ALA A 438 62.26 7.58 -35.04
C ALA A 438 62.85 6.18 -34.83
N GLU A 439 62.09 5.30 -34.17
CA GLU A 439 62.02 3.90 -34.60
C GLU A 439 60.82 3.77 -35.54
N MET A 440 61.11 3.68 -36.83
CA MET A 440 60.23 3.02 -37.80
C MET A 440 59.98 1.58 -37.32
N LYS A 441 58.71 1.24 -37.07
CA LYS A 441 58.21 -0.12 -37.30
C LYS A 441 56.90 -0.08 -38.08
N ASP A 442 56.88 -0.98 -39.04
CA ASP A 442 55.96 -1.16 -40.15
C ASP A 442 54.45 -1.06 -39.86
N GLU A 443 53.75 -0.59 -40.90
CA GLU A 443 52.33 -0.78 -41.23
C GLU A 443 51.84 -2.25 -41.06
N PRO A 444 50.52 -2.55 -40.95
CA PRO A 444 49.53 -2.09 -41.94
C PRO A 444 48.10 -1.75 -41.48
N LYS A 445 47.50 -0.89 -42.30
CA LYS A 445 46.11 -0.86 -42.82
C LYS A 445 44.99 -1.46 -41.96
N ASP A 446 43.96 -0.64 -41.69
CA ASP A 446 42.66 -0.86 -42.31
C ASP A 446 41.80 0.41 -42.38
N VAL A 447 41.26 0.63 -43.58
CA VAL A 447 40.35 1.72 -43.94
C VAL A 447 38.93 1.17 -43.81
N ALA A 448 38.12 1.77 -42.93
CA ALA A 448 36.67 1.70 -43.03
C ALA A 448 36.11 3.11 -42.80
N GLY A 449 35.97 3.84 -43.91
CA GLY A 449 35.11 5.01 -43.96
C GLY A 449 33.66 4.56 -44.10
N SER A 450 32.78 5.14 -43.29
CA SER A 450 31.34 5.15 -43.54
C SER A 450 30.78 6.50 -43.06
N GLN A 451 30.49 7.36 -44.04
CA GLN A 451 29.58 8.48 -43.88
C GLN A 451 28.15 7.95 -43.67
N PRO A 452 27.28 8.65 -42.92
CA PRO A 452 25.86 8.33 -42.87
C PRO A 452 25.14 8.86 -44.12
N GLN A 453 24.52 7.96 -44.87
CA GLN A 453 23.56 8.30 -45.92
C GLN A 453 22.28 8.89 -45.31
N VAL A 454 21.87 10.00 -45.91
CA VAL A 454 20.54 10.60 -45.80
C VAL A 454 19.63 9.84 -46.76
N GLU A 455 18.59 9.17 -46.24
CA GLU A 455 17.48 8.69 -47.06
C GLU A 455 16.30 9.66 -46.95
N THR A 456 16.01 10.27 -48.09
CA THR A 456 14.71 10.84 -48.45
C THR A 456 14.09 9.90 -49.48
N GLU A 457 12.90 9.36 -49.20
CA GLU A 457 11.88 8.90 -50.16
C GLU A 457 10.53 9.04 -49.42
N ALA A 458 9.63 9.91 -49.88
CA ALA A 458 8.63 9.71 -50.94
C ALA A 458 7.35 9.05 -50.40
#